data_AF-A0A920P362-F1
#
_entry.id   AF-A0A920P362-F1
#
_cell.length_a   1.000
_cell.length_b   1.000
_cell.length_c   1.000
_cell.angle_alpha   90.00
_cell.angle_beta   90.00
_cell.angle_gamma   90.00
#
_symmetry.space_group_name_H-M   'P 1'
#
loop_
_entity.id
_entity.type
_entity.pdbx_description
1 polymer ?
#
loop_
_entity_poly.entity_id
_entity_poly.type
_entity_poly.pdbx_seq_one_letter_code
_entity_poly.pdbx_strand_id
1 'polypeptide(L)'
;MEAGGTAPAGMPGMELGGRVVMPGTIIARAFANDWIGDLKWQVQNDEITEPIVPEMNALYAVDPWFPSYRVNTTIGVNAINVTPGTLNLVGGKVS
;
A
#
# COMPACT_ATOMS: atom_id res chain seq x y z
N MET A 1 -27.11 3.75 -23.47
CA MET A 1 -26.42 4.83 -22.75
C MET A 1 -25.03 4.91 -23.37
N GLU A 2 -24.84 5.79 -24.36
CA GLU A 2 -23.54 6.01 -24.98
C GLU A 2 -22.72 6.92 -24.05
N ALA A 3 -21.73 6.34 -23.37
CA ALA A 3 -20.66 7.11 -22.76
C ALA A 3 -19.39 6.77 -23.53
N GLY A 4 -19.07 7.57 -24.54
CA GLY A 4 -17.95 7.29 -25.45
C GLY A 4 -17.37 8.57 -26.02
N GLY A 5 -16.70 9.37 -25.19
CA GLY A 5 -15.80 10.40 -25.71
C GLY A 5 -14.66 9.71 -26.45
N THR A 6 -14.52 9.96 -27.75
CA THR A 6 -13.36 9.48 -28.52
C THR A 6 -12.09 10.07 -27.91
N ALA A 7 -11.08 9.23 -27.70
CA ALA A 7 -9.78 9.68 -27.21
C ALA A 7 -9.23 10.79 -28.12
N PRO A 8 -8.61 11.85 -27.57
CA PRO A 8 -8.00 12.92 -28.35
C PRO A 8 -7.03 12.37 -29.41
N ALA A 9 -6.99 13.02 -30.59
CA ALA A 9 -6.11 12.61 -31.67
C ALA A 9 -4.63 12.59 -31.21
N GLY A 10 -3.94 11.48 -31.48
CA GLY A 10 -2.54 11.27 -31.06
C GLY A 10 -2.36 10.67 -29.66
N MET A 11 -3.44 10.46 -28.88
CA MET A 11 -3.36 9.75 -27.62
C MET A 11 -3.24 8.23 -27.86
N PRO A 12 -2.25 7.54 -27.26
CA PRO A 12 -2.18 6.08 -27.32
C PRO A 12 -3.47 5.46 -26.74
N GLY A 13 -4.17 4.68 -27.55
CA GLY A 13 -5.36 3.93 -27.15
C GLY A 13 -5.04 2.46 -26.90
N MET A 14 -5.80 1.83 -26.02
CA MET A 14 -5.76 0.39 -25.77
C MET A 14 -7.18 -0.18 -25.83
N GLU A 15 -7.38 -1.24 -26.62
CA GLU A 15 -8.65 -1.97 -26.72
C GLU A 15 -8.84 -2.87 -25.49
N LEU A 16 -10.02 -2.82 -24.87
CA LEU A 16 -10.28 -3.48 -23.59
C LEU A 16 -11.12 -4.76 -23.70
N GLY A 17 -11.74 -5.05 -24.85
CA GLY A 17 -12.37 -6.34 -25.16
C GLY A 17 -13.61 -6.63 -24.30
N GLY A 18 -14.37 -5.59 -23.93
CA GLY A 18 -15.52 -5.73 -23.03
C GLY A 18 -15.16 -6.01 -21.57
N ARG A 19 -13.88 -5.90 -21.19
CA ARG A 19 -13.43 -6.04 -19.80
C ARG A 19 -13.90 -4.86 -18.95
N VAL A 20 -14.03 -5.10 -17.64
CA VAL A 20 -14.35 -4.06 -16.66
C VAL A 20 -13.07 -3.35 -16.24
N VAL A 21 -13.08 -2.01 -16.33
CA VAL A 21 -12.04 -1.17 -15.74
C VAL A 21 -12.49 -0.77 -14.35
N MET A 22 -11.68 -1.10 -13.35
CA MET A 22 -11.87 -0.67 -11.97
C MET A 22 -10.76 0.30 -11.58
N PRO A 23 -11.03 1.27 -10.68
CA PRO A 23 -9.96 2.01 -10.03
C PRO A 23 -9.08 1.03 -9.23
N GLY A 24 -7.81 1.38 -9.06
CA GLY A 24 -6.95 0.65 -8.13
C GLY A 24 -7.51 0.74 -6.71
N THR A 25 -7.39 -0.34 -5.97
CA THR A 25 -7.89 -0.45 -4.60
C THR A 25 -6.88 0.13 -3.60
N ILE A 26 -7.41 0.61 -2.48
CA ILE A 26 -6.64 1.28 -1.45
C ILE A 26 -6.68 0.43 -0.18
N ILE A 27 -5.49 0.13 0.37
CA ILE A 27 -5.39 -0.40 1.74
C ILE A 27 -5.19 0.80 2.68
N ALA A 28 -6.25 1.14 3.41
CA ALA A 28 -6.28 2.33 4.26
C ALA A 28 -5.38 2.24 5.52
N ARG A 29 -4.95 1.03 5.87
CA ARG A 29 -3.97 0.78 6.93
C ARG A 29 -3.26 -0.53 6.67
N ALA A 30 -1.94 -0.48 6.63
CA ALA A 30 -1.07 -1.64 6.65
C ALA A 30 0.17 -1.34 7.51
N PHE A 31 0.90 -2.38 7.88
CA PHE A 31 2.22 -2.24 8.47
C PHE A 31 3.29 -2.31 7.39
N ALA A 32 4.49 -1.79 7.69
CA ALA A 32 5.59 -1.90 6.76
C ALA A 32 5.91 -3.38 6.55
N ASN A 33 6.05 -3.81 5.28
CA ASN A 33 6.49 -5.17 4.93
C ASN A 33 5.60 -6.28 5.52
N ASP A 34 4.29 -6.00 5.59
CA ASP A 34 3.30 -6.97 6.08
C ASP A 34 3.02 -8.05 5.02
N TRP A 35 2.79 -9.31 5.45
CA TRP A 35 2.53 -10.44 4.55
C TRP A 35 1.38 -11.30 5.06
N ILE A 36 0.46 -11.64 4.15
CA ILE A 36 -0.66 -12.57 4.39
C ILE A 36 -0.10 -14.00 4.43
N GLY A 37 0.47 -14.38 5.57
CA GLY A 37 1.14 -15.67 5.77
C GLY A 37 2.38 -15.56 6.64
N ASP A 38 2.18 -15.15 7.89
CA ASP A 38 3.10 -15.21 9.04
C ASP A 38 4.59 -15.47 8.73
N LEU A 39 5.33 -14.41 8.43
CA LEU A 39 6.78 -14.37 8.63
C LEU A 39 7.05 -13.96 10.08
N LYS A 40 6.77 -14.90 10.99
CA LYS A 40 7.10 -14.93 12.41
C LYS A 40 7.98 -13.76 12.85
N TRP A 41 7.38 -12.72 13.43
CA TRP A 41 8.08 -11.76 14.28
C TRP A 41 9.27 -11.01 13.66
N GLN A 42 9.47 -11.08 12.33
CA GLN A 42 10.60 -10.46 11.65
C GLN A 42 10.28 -9.05 11.13
N VAL A 43 9.08 -8.55 11.41
CA VAL A 43 8.62 -7.25 10.97
C VAL A 43 8.56 -6.32 12.19
N GLN A 44 9.69 -5.66 12.48
CA GLN A 44 9.76 -4.66 13.53
C GLN A 44 9.06 -3.38 13.07
N ASN A 45 7.76 -3.29 13.36
CA ASN A 45 6.90 -2.16 13.00
C ASN A 45 6.74 -1.13 14.13
N ASP A 46 7.26 -1.46 15.31
CA ASP A 46 7.14 -0.70 16.55
C ASP A 46 8.54 -0.47 17.14
N GLU A 47 8.82 0.75 17.58
CA GLU A 47 10.05 1.11 18.30
C GLU A 47 9.81 0.93 19.80
N ILE A 48 9.93 -0.30 20.30
CA ILE A 48 9.52 -0.67 21.67
C ILE A 48 10.49 -0.23 22.79
N THR A 49 11.47 0.63 22.49
CA THR A 49 12.41 1.14 23.49
C THR A 49 11.76 2.11 24.47
N GLU A 50 10.72 2.84 24.05
CA GLU A 50 9.93 3.71 24.91
C GLU A 50 8.47 3.84 24.44
N PRO A 51 7.51 4.19 25.33
CA PRO A 51 6.09 4.16 24.97
C PRO A 51 5.64 5.29 24.04
N ILE A 52 6.42 6.37 23.88
CA ILE A 52 6.06 7.57 23.13
C ILE A 52 7.21 7.90 22.17
N VAL A 53 7.05 7.57 20.88
CA VAL A 53 8.06 7.78 19.82
C VAL A 53 7.44 8.54 18.63
N PRO A 54 7.00 9.80 18.80
CA PRO A 54 6.29 10.57 17.77
C PRO A 54 7.17 10.92 16.54
N GLU A 55 8.49 10.90 16.71
CA GLU A 55 9.49 11.14 15.66
C GLU A 55 9.65 9.96 14.70
N MET A 56 9.22 8.76 15.09
CA MET A 56 9.26 7.60 14.20
C MET A 56 8.40 7.85 12.97
N ASN A 57 8.90 7.47 11.80
CA ASN A 57 8.17 7.57 10.55
C ASN A 57 8.20 6.21 9.85
N ALA A 58 7.01 5.66 9.61
CA ALA A 58 6.84 4.35 8.99
C ALA A 58 7.48 4.26 7.59
N LEU A 59 7.64 5.40 6.90
CA LEU A 59 8.31 5.50 5.61
C LEU A 59 9.72 4.87 5.61
N TYR A 60 10.46 5.05 6.70
CA TYR A 60 11.85 4.55 6.79
C TYR A 60 11.93 3.04 7.03
N ALA A 61 10.82 2.40 7.39
CA ALA A 61 10.74 0.96 7.58
C ALA A 61 10.28 0.22 6.32
N VAL A 62 9.85 0.93 5.27
CA VAL A 62 9.37 0.32 4.01
C VAL A 62 10.54 -0.23 3.20
N ASP A 63 10.50 -1.54 2.91
CA ASP A 63 11.35 -2.17 1.90
C ASP A 63 10.55 -2.37 0.61
N PRO A 64 10.81 -1.57 -0.45
CA PRO A 64 10.08 -1.69 -1.72
C PRO A 64 10.23 -3.05 -2.40
N TRP A 65 11.27 -3.81 -2.08
CA TRP A 65 11.53 -5.13 -2.64
C TRP A 65 10.82 -6.25 -1.88
N PHE A 66 10.14 -5.90 -0.78
CA PHE A 66 9.45 -6.88 0.02
C PHE A 66 8.36 -7.59 -0.82
N PRO A 67 8.32 -8.93 -0.83
CA PRO A 67 7.48 -9.67 -1.77
C PRO A 67 5.99 -9.31 -1.72
N SER A 68 5.47 -8.86 -0.56
CA SER A 68 4.03 -8.58 -0.41
C SER A 68 3.55 -7.45 -1.31
N TYR A 69 4.38 -6.44 -1.56
CA TYR A 69 4.01 -5.35 -2.46
C TYR A 69 3.78 -5.85 -3.88
N ARG A 70 4.58 -6.80 -4.36
CA ARG A 70 4.36 -7.42 -5.67
C ARG A 70 3.07 -8.22 -5.70
N VAL A 71 2.73 -8.95 -4.63
CA VAL A 71 1.46 -9.68 -4.55
C VAL A 71 0.27 -8.72 -4.52
N ASN A 72 0.36 -7.62 -3.76
CA ASN A 72 -0.68 -6.60 -3.67
C ASN A 72 -1.05 -6.00 -5.04
N THR A 73 -0.06 -5.83 -5.93
CA THR A 73 -0.35 -5.36 -7.30
C THR A 73 -1.16 -6.36 -8.13
N THR A 74 -1.10 -7.66 -7.82
CA THR A 74 -1.85 -8.69 -8.57
C THR A 74 -3.34 -8.72 -8.21
N ILE A 75 -3.71 -8.20 -7.04
CA ILE A 75 -5.10 -8.09 -6.57
C ILE A 75 -5.68 -6.68 -6.80
N GLY A 76 -4.98 -5.83 -7.56
CA GLY A 76 -5.44 -4.50 -7.95
C GLY A 76 -5.18 -3.39 -6.94
N VAL A 77 -4.38 -3.63 -5.91
CA VAL A 77 -3.99 -2.59 -4.94
C VAL A 77 -2.92 -1.69 -5.56
N ASN A 78 -3.16 -0.37 -5.54
CA ASN A 78 -2.23 0.62 -6.07
C ASN A 78 -1.78 1.67 -5.03
N ALA A 79 -2.46 1.76 -3.88
CA ALA A 79 -2.10 2.67 -2.80
C ALA A 79 -2.27 2.00 -1.44
N ILE A 80 -1.29 2.21 -0.56
CA ILE A 80 -1.26 1.66 0.79
C ILE A 80 -0.81 2.76 1.73
N ASN A 81 -1.57 2.94 2.81
CA ASN A 81 -1.22 3.85 3.89
C ASN A 81 -0.46 3.05 4.96
N VAL A 82 0.83 3.32 5.11
CA VAL A 82 1.70 2.55 6.01
C VAL A 82 1.78 3.26 7.36
N THR A 83 1.41 2.54 8.41
CA THR A 83 1.43 3.06 9.79
C THR A 83 2.43 2.29 10.66
N PRO A 84 2.92 2.92 11.74
CA PRO A 84 3.49 2.19 12.87
C PRO A 84 2.56 1.08 13.35
N GLY A 85 3.13 0.12 14.08
CA GLY A 85 2.39 -0.95 14.72
C GLY A 85 1.48 -0.47 15.86
N THR A 86 1.18 -1.36 16.80
CA THR A 86 0.20 -1.11 17.86
C THR A 86 0.79 -1.24 19.26
N LEU A 87 2.11 -1.40 19.38
CA LEU A 87 2.75 -1.64 20.69
C LEU A 87 3.11 -0.35 21.44
N ASN A 88 3.37 0.76 20.74
CA ASN A 88 3.62 2.06 21.37
C ASN A 88 2.30 2.77 21.72
N LEU A 89 2.27 3.53 22.83
CA LEU A 89 1.16 4.43 23.16
C LEU A 89 1.04 5.55 22.12
N VAL A 90 2.17 6.04 21.62
CA VAL A 90 2.28 6.96 20.47
C VAL A 90 3.41 6.46 19.57
N GLY A 91 3.05 5.84 18.44
CA GLY A 91 4.00 5.16 17.54
C GLY A 91 4.58 6.00 16.40
N GLY A 92 4.28 7.30 16.30
CA GLY A 92 4.84 8.15 15.24
C GLY A 92 3.91 8.43 14.06
N LYS A 93 4.51 8.85 12.94
CA LYS A 93 3.80 9.40 11.77
C LYS A 93 3.52 8.34 10.71
N VAL A 94 2.44 8.61 9.99
CA VAL A 94 1.91 7.82 8.88
C VAL A 94 2.48 8.35 7.56
N SER A 95 2.74 7.46 6.60
CA SER A 95 3.22 7.79 5.25
C SER A 95 2.23 7.39 4.16
#